data_AF-A0A369KV16-F1
#
_entry.id   AF-A0A369KV16-F1
#
_cell.length_a   1.000
_cell.length_b   1.000
_cell.length_c   1.000
_cell.angle_alpha   90.00
_cell.angle_beta   90.00
_cell.angle_gamma   90.00
#
_symmetry.space_group_name_H-M   'P 1'
#
loop_
_entity.id
_entity.type
_entity.pdbx_description
1 polymer ?
#
loop_
_entity_poly.entity_id
_entity_poly.type
_entity_poly.pdbx_seq_one_letter_code
_entity_poly.pdbx_strand_id
1 'polypeptide(L)'
;MTDQQKLECLQALNASAEDGSVSRLGADCRRALEIGFFFDGMGRHLLRDQQENRVSNIGRLFSAYPIQEQSTLSRSYDRYYYSGLGTPFETSLSEDMIPGYS
;
A
#
# COMPACT_ATOMS: atom_id res chain seq x y z
N MET A 1 -5.45 -32.89 -23.00
CA MET A 1 -6.35 -32.22 -22.04
C MET A 1 -6.56 -30.82 -22.57
N THR A 2 -7.78 -30.52 -23.01
CA THR A 2 -8.17 -29.25 -23.65
C THR A 2 -8.07 -28.09 -22.67
N ASP A 3 -7.75 -26.88 -23.16
CA ASP A 3 -7.61 -25.68 -22.32
C ASP A 3 -8.88 -25.33 -21.54
N GLN A 4 -10.04 -25.75 -22.07
CA GLN A 4 -11.34 -25.70 -21.39
C GLN A 4 -11.33 -26.42 -20.03
N GLN A 5 -10.80 -27.63 -19.97
CA GLN A 5 -10.75 -28.44 -18.74
C GLN A 5 -9.79 -27.84 -17.71
N LYS A 6 -8.71 -27.20 -18.17
CA LYS A 6 -7.79 -26.47 -17.29
C LYS A 6 -8.46 -25.24 -16.70
N LEU A 7 -9.22 -24.50 -17.50
CA LEU A 7 -9.92 -23.30 -17.05
C LEU A 7 -11.01 -23.62 -16.03
N GLU A 8 -11.81 -24.64 -16.29
CA GLU A 8 -12.86 -25.11 -15.38
C GLU A 8 -12.26 -25.63 -14.05
N CYS A 9 -11.13 -26.33 -14.11
CA CYS A 9 -10.41 -26.78 -12.93
C CYS A 9 -9.91 -25.60 -12.07
N LEU A 10 -9.32 -24.58 -12.71
CA LEU A 10 -8.86 -23.36 -12.01
C LEU A 10 -10.03 -22.60 -11.37
N GLN A 11 -11.17 -22.51 -12.05
CA GLN A 11 -12.38 -21.86 -11.53
C GLN A 11 -12.94 -22.60 -10.30
N ALA A 12 -13.01 -23.94 -10.37
CA ALA A 12 -13.48 -24.76 -9.25
C ALA A 12 -12.56 -24.64 -8.02
N LEU A 13 -11.24 -24.64 -8.24
CA LEU A 13 -10.25 -24.48 -7.16
C LEU A 13 -10.40 -23.12 -6.47
N ASN A 14 -10.55 -22.03 -7.23
CA ASN A 14 -10.70 -20.68 -6.68
C ASN A 14 -12.03 -20.49 -5.94
N ALA A 15 -13.13 -21.12 -6.39
CA ALA A 15 -14.42 -21.07 -5.70
C ALA A 15 -14.42 -21.82 -4.36
N SER A 16 -13.56 -22.85 -4.23
CA SER A 16 -13.43 -23.62 -2.99
C SER A 16 -12.47 -23.01 -1.96
N ALA A 17 -11.70 -21.98 -2.34
CA ALA A 17 -10.76 -21.27 -1.48
C ALA A 17 -11.48 -20.19 -0.63
N GLU A 18 -12.43 -20.60 0.21
CA GLU A 18 -13.05 -19.72 1.21
C GLU A 18 -12.36 -19.79 2.58
N ASP A 19 -11.39 -20.68 2.76
CA ASP A 19 -10.63 -20.79 4.02
C ASP A 19 -9.13 -20.76 3.75
N GLY A 20 -8.43 -19.88 4.47
CA GLY A 20 -7.11 -19.30 4.15
C GLY A 20 -5.91 -20.24 4.19
N SER A 21 -6.07 -21.53 3.84
CA SER A 21 -5.00 -22.52 3.94
C SER A 21 -5.01 -23.58 2.84
N VAL A 22 -5.07 -23.22 1.54
CA VAL A 22 -4.63 -24.16 0.47
C VAL A 22 -3.97 -23.44 -0.70
N SER A 23 -2.66 -23.19 -0.58
CA SER A 23 -1.79 -22.94 -1.75
C SER A 23 -1.30 -24.26 -2.33
N ARG A 24 -2.10 -24.98 -3.12
CA ARG A 24 -1.60 -26.06 -4.00
C ARG A 24 -2.50 -26.21 -5.23
N LEU A 25 -2.23 -25.42 -6.28
CA LEU A 25 -2.76 -25.48 -7.67
C LEU A 25 -3.88 -24.52 -8.13
N GLY A 26 -4.33 -23.53 -7.35
CA GLY A 26 -5.22 -22.46 -7.83
C GLY A 26 -4.50 -21.12 -7.86
N ALA A 27 -4.44 -20.46 -9.01
CA ALA A 27 -3.86 -19.12 -9.12
C ALA A 27 -4.83 -18.11 -8.46
N ASP A 28 -4.57 -17.79 -7.19
CA ASP A 28 -5.17 -16.62 -6.56
C ASP A 28 -4.54 -15.36 -7.19
N CYS A 29 -5.29 -14.72 -8.08
CA CYS A 29 -4.89 -13.47 -8.74
C CYS A 29 -5.22 -12.23 -7.90
N ARG A 30 -5.75 -12.41 -6.68
CA ARG A 30 -6.05 -11.30 -5.79
C ARG A 30 -4.75 -10.72 -5.26
N ARG A 31 -4.73 -9.39 -5.18
CA ARG A 31 -3.66 -8.61 -4.58
C ARG A 31 -4.27 -7.66 -3.58
N ALA A 32 -3.86 -7.77 -2.31
CA ALA A 32 -4.25 -6.82 -1.28
C ALA A 32 -3.45 -5.52 -1.44
N LEU A 33 -4.13 -4.38 -1.54
CA LEU A 33 -3.50 -3.07 -1.51
C LEU A 33 -3.73 -2.44 -0.13
N GLU A 34 -2.65 -2.18 0.59
CA GLU A 34 -2.68 -1.50 1.88
C GLU A 34 -2.13 -0.08 1.72
N ILE A 35 -2.97 0.92 1.99
CA ILE A 35 -2.59 2.33 1.84
C ILE A 35 -2.60 3.00 3.21
N GLY A 36 -1.46 3.54 3.61
CA GLY A 36 -1.31 4.32 4.84
C GLY A 36 -1.42 5.82 4.60
N PHE A 37 -2.43 6.48 5.19
CA PHE A 37 -2.54 7.95 5.19
C PHE A 37 -2.14 8.50 6.56
N PHE A 38 -1.16 9.41 6.59
CA PHE A 38 -0.57 9.92 7.83
C PHE A 38 -0.71 11.44 7.89
N PHE A 39 -1.60 11.92 8.76
CA PHE A 39 -1.85 13.34 8.99
C PHE A 39 -1.14 13.79 10.27
N ASP A 40 -0.17 14.70 10.15
CA ASP A 40 0.61 15.14 11.30
C ASP A 40 -0.04 16.31 12.07
N GLY A 41 0.46 16.58 13.27
CA GLY A 41 -0.03 17.63 14.16
C GLY A 41 0.37 19.04 13.72
N MET A 42 -0.28 20.05 14.30
CA MET A 42 -0.04 21.47 14.01
C MET A 42 1.45 21.84 13.94
N GLY A 43 1.83 22.53 12.86
CA GLY A 43 3.19 23.02 12.64
C GLY A 43 4.25 21.92 12.41
N ARG A 44 3.86 20.65 12.22
CA ARG A 44 4.78 19.54 11.94
C ARG A 44 5.01 19.38 10.44
N HIS A 45 6.27 19.22 10.07
CA HIS A 45 6.71 19.05 8.69
C HIS A 45 7.88 18.07 8.66
N LEU A 46 7.66 16.88 8.09
CA LEU A 46 8.56 15.73 8.21
C LEU A 46 10.03 16.07 7.95
N LEU A 47 10.35 16.69 6.82
CA LEU A 47 11.73 17.00 6.44
C LEU A 47 12.42 17.95 7.45
N ARG A 48 11.68 18.93 7.97
CA ARG A 48 12.21 19.90 8.93
C ARG A 48 12.41 19.22 10.28
N ASP A 49 11.39 18.48 10.73
CA ASP A 49 11.44 17.78 12.00
C ASP A 49 12.52 16.68 12.00
N GLN A 50 12.86 16.08 10.86
CA GLN A 50 13.99 15.16 10.72
C GLN A 50 15.34 15.87 10.90
N GLN A 51 15.53 17.02 10.26
CA GLN A 51 16.75 17.83 10.39
C GLN A 51 16.97 18.31 11.83
N GLU A 52 15.89 18.65 12.54
CA GLU A 52 15.93 19.12 13.91
C GLU A 52 15.89 17.99 14.95
N ASN A 53 15.79 16.73 14.52
CA ASN A 53 15.60 15.56 15.36
C ASN A 53 14.39 15.65 16.32
N ARG A 54 13.28 16.23 15.83
CA ARG A 54 12.00 16.43 16.54
C ARG A 54 10.83 15.74 15.85
N VAL A 55 11.08 14.60 15.19
CA VAL A 55 10.06 13.84 14.46
C VAL A 55 8.93 13.39 15.40
N SER A 56 7.70 13.74 15.03
CA SER A 56 6.47 13.38 15.73
C SER A 56 6.22 11.87 15.71
N ASN A 57 5.27 11.39 16.53
CA ASN A 57 4.88 9.98 16.47
C ASN A 57 4.27 9.60 15.11
N ILE A 58 3.57 10.53 14.45
CA ILE A 58 3.02 10.29 13.11
C ILE A 58 4.13 10.18 12.07
N GLY A 59 5.13 11.08 12.11
CA GLY A 59 6.29 10.99 11.23
C GLY A 59 7.11 9.71 11.45
N ARG A 60 7.22 9.24 12.70
CA ARG A 60 7.85 7.95 13.03
C ARG A 60 7.06 6.78 12.48
N LEU A 61 5.73 6.80 12.63
CA LEU A 61 4.85 5.74 12.12
C LEU A 61 4.88 5.69 10.59
N PHE A 62 4.81 6.85 9.93
CA PHE A 62 4.98 6.95 8.48
C PHE A 62 6.30 6.31 8.06
N SER A 63 7.41 6.66 8.72
CA SER A 63 8.74 6.14 8.40
C SER A 63 8.84 4.62 8.59
N ALA A 64 8.15 4.07 9.59
CA ALA A 64 8.12 2.64 9.87
C ALA A 64 7.12 1.85 9.00
N TYR A 65 6.17 2.52 8.35
CA TYR A 65 5.19 1.88 7.47
C TYR A 65 5.87 1.30 6.22
N PRO A 66 5.43 0.13 5.72
CA PRO A 66 6.00 -0.49 4.53
C PRO A 66 6.03 0.43 3.31
N ILE A 67 7.04 0.24 2.48
CA ILE A 67 7.22 0.96 1.20
C ILE A 67 6.91 0.04 0.02
N GLN A 68 6.71 0.63 -1.15
CA GLN A 68 6.29 -0.11 -2.35
C GLN A 68 7.27 -1.22 -2.72
N GLU A 69 8.57 -1.02 -2.47
CA GLU A 69 9.65 -1.99 -2.68
C GLU A 69 9.52 -3.25 -1.81
N GLN A 70 8.73 -3.18 -0.74
CA GLN A 70 8.43 -4.32 0.15
C GLN A 70 7.17 -5.08 -0.27
N SER A 71 6.57 -4.69 -1.41
CA SER A 71 5.43 -5.40 -1.99
C SER A 71 5.80 -6.81 -2.45
N THR A 72 4.86 -7.74 -2.31
CA THR A 72 4.95 -9.11 -2.81
C THR A 72 3.98 -9.31 -3.98
N LEU A 73 3.86 -10.53 -4.52
CA LEU A 73 2.86 -10.83 -5.55
C LEU A 73 1.42 -10.67 -5.03
N SER A 74 1.17 -11.07 -3.78
CA SER A 74 -0.16 -11.08 -3.17
C SER A 74 -0.50 -9.79 -2.40
N ARG A 75 0.47 -8.91 -2.13
CA ARG A 75 0.26 -7.68 -1.35
C ARG A 75 1.11 -6.52 -1.83
N SER A 76 0.52 -5.34 -1.97
CA SER A 76 1.20 -4.05 -2.21
C SER A 76 0.98 -3.07 -1.08
N TYR A 77 1.94 -2.17 -0.92
CA TYR A 77 1.88 -1.08 0.05
C TYR A 77 2.12 0.26 -0.62
N ASP A 78 1.29 1.24 -0.28
CA ASP A 78 1.52 2.66 -0.58
C ASP A 78 1.35 3.49 0.69
N ARG A 79 2.03 4.65 0.75
CA ARG A 79 1.93 5.54 1.90
C ARG A 79 2.00 7.00 1.51
N TYR A 80 1.23 7.82 2.20
CA TYR A 80 1.15 9.26 2.00
C TYR A 80 1.25 9.99 3.33
N TYR A 81 2.14 10.97 3.39
CA TYR A 81 2.31 11.84 4.55
C TYR A 81 1.79 13.24 4.22
N TYR A 82 0.98 13.77 5.14
CA TYR A 82 0.46 15.13 5.07
C TYR A 82 1.01 15.92 6.25
N SER A 83 1.72 17.00 5.91
CA SER A 83 2.21 17.97 6.90
C SER A 83 1.04 18.55 7.69
N GLY A 84 1.29 18.89 8.95
CA GLY A 84 0.25 19.43 9.81
C GLY A 84 -0.12 20.86 9.45
N LEU A 85 -1.31 21.28 9.88
CA LEU A 85 -1.80 22.63 9.59
C LEU A 85 -0.83 23.71 10.09
N GLY A 86 -0.73 24.81 9.35
CA GLY A 86 0.17 25.93 9.67
C GLY A 86 1.61 25.74 9.17
N THR A 87 1.89 24.68 8.41
CA THR A 87 3.13 24.56 7.62
C THR A 87 2.89 24.94 6.16
N PRO A 88 3.95 25.30 5.39
CA PRO A 88 3.83 25.43 3.95
C PRO A 88 3.21 24.16 3.34
N PHE A 89 2.28 24.35 2.40
CA PHE A 89 1.64 23.26 1.69
C PHE A 89 2.45 22.95 0.42
N GLU A 90 2.96 21.72 0.33
CA GLU A 90 3.64 21.22 -0.86
C GLU A 90 2.59 20.58 -1.79
N THR A 91 2.27 21.26 -2.89
CA THR A 91 1.21 20.85 -3.84
C THR A 91 1.54 19.59 -4.63
N SER A 92 2.80 19.17 -4.68
CA SER A 92 3.26 17.99 -5.43
C SER A 92 2.57 16.69 -5.00
N LEU A 93 2.20 16.57 -3.72
CA LEU A 93 1.43 15.41 -3.21
C LEU A 93 0.03 15.28 -3.80
N SER A 94 -0.53 16.39 -4.31
CA SER A 94 -1.86 16.42 -4.92
C SER A 94 -1.84 15.98 -6.40
N GLU A 95 -0.69 16.12 -7.07
CA GLU A 95 -0.53 15.75 -8.49
C GLU A 95 -0.23 14.26 -8.68
N ASP A 96 0.48 13.63 -7.72
CA ASP A 96 0.75 12.18 -7.72
C ASP A 96 -0.49 11.32 -7.37
N MET A 97 -1.64 11.94 -7.05
CA MET A 97 -2.91 11.26 -6.76
C MET A 97 -3.69 10.81 -8.00
N ILE A 98 -3.18 11.01 -9.22
CA ILE A 98 -3.72 10.37 -10.42
C ILE A 98 -2.86 9.13 -10.73
N PRO A 99 -3.30 7.90 -10.38
CA PRO A 99 -2.61 6.69 -10.77
C PRO A 99 -2.82 6.47 -12.28
N GLY A 100 -1.96 7.07 -13.08
CA GLY A 100 -1.88 6.86 -14.52
C GLY A 100 -0.79 5.84 -14.83
N TYR A 101 -1.21 4.63 -15.17
CA TYR A 101 -0.47 3.54 -15.82
C TYR A 101 0.88 3.93 -16.43
N SER A 102 1.95 3.26 -15.98
CA SER A 102 3.16 3.02 -16.79
C SER A 102 3.28 1.53 -17.13
#